data_AF-A0A0G1J2I2-F1
#
_entry.id   AF-A0A0G1J2I2-F1
#
_cell.length_a   1.000
_cell.length_b   1.000
_cell.length_c   1.000
_cell.angle_alpha   90.00
_cell.angle_beta   90.00
_cell.angle_gamma   90.00
#
_symmetry.space_group_name_H-M   'P 1'
#
loop_
_entity.id
_entity.type
_entity.pdbx_description
1 polymer ?
#
loop_
_entity_poly.entity_id
_entity_poly.type
_entity_poly.pdbx_seq_one_letter_code
_entity_poly.pdbx_strand_id
1 'polypeptide(L)'
;MNKLVLIDGNAILHRAFHALPPLTTKRGEPINAVYGLISMLLKVIQDLKPTHIAVAFDEKEPTFRHKEFAPYQAQRPAMAEELSGQFEKAKRVIEAFKIPIYSKVGFEADDVISAKLMGEEEVKEKLGIAPKQVADYKALVGDPSDNYPGVAGIGPKTAISLLEKYINLDGIYAHLEEISPLVRGKLVKGKDAAKLSLRLATIVRDVTVKLDIEACGRWDIDSQAVLNLFSKFGFKTLTERVKKVGKSLDDEKQMSLL
;
A
#
# COMPACT_ATOMS: atom_id res chain seq x y z
N MET A 1 21.53 0.28 12.68
CA MET A 1 20.36 -0.62 12.72
C MET A 1 19.82 -0.74 11.31
N ASN A 2 19.64 -1.96 10.78
CA ASN A 2 19.12 -2.14 9.42
C ASN A 2 17.64 -1.72 9.39
N LYS A 3 17.29 -0.84 8.46
CA LYS A 3 15.94 -0.36 8.22
C LYS A 3 15.54 -0.69 6.78
N LEU A 4 14.49 -1.49 6.64
CA LEU A 4 13.84 -1.83 5.37
C LEU A 4 12.60 -0.97 5.21
N VAL A 5 12.48 -0.31 4.07
CA VAL A 5 11.28 0.42 3.66
C VAL A 5 10.63 -0.30 2.50
N LEU A 6 9.36 -0.66 2.66
CA LEU A 6 8.51 -1.22 1.62
C LEU A 6 7.51 -0.16 1.17
N ILE A 7 7.37 0.01 -0.15
CA ILE A 7 6.55 1.08 -0.73
C ILE A 7 5.52 0.49 -1.67
N ASP A 8 4.25 0.78 -1.42
CA ASP A 8 3.19 0.57 -2.41
C ASP A 8 3.30 1.66 -3.50
N GLY A 9 3.82 1.26 -4.66
CA GLY A 9 3.99 2.12 -5.82
C GLY A 9 2.67 2.62 -6.38
N ASN A 10 1.61 1.80 -6.34
CA ASN A 10 0.28 2.17 -6.84
C ASN A 10 -0.30 3.30 -5.98
N ALA A 11 -0.35 3.12 -4.66
CA ALA A 11 -0.88 4.14 -3.75
C ALA A 11 -0.10 5.47 -3.84
N ILE A 12 1.24 5.41 -3.94
CA ILE A 12 2.05 6.63 -4.05
C ILE A 12 1.84 7.33 -5.39
N LEU A 13 1.71 6.61 -6.51
CA LEU A 13 1.42 7.20 -7.81
C LEU A 13 0.05 7.89 -7.85
N HIS A 14 -1.00 7.22 -7.37
CA HIS A 14 -2.34 7.80 -7.29
C HIS A 14 -2.34 9.06 -6.43
N ARG A 15 -1.69 9.01 -5.25
CA ARG A 15 -1.54 10.18 -4.38
C ARG A 15 -0.83 11.32 -5.09
N ALA A 16 0.28 11.04 -5.77
CA ALA A 16 1.04 12.04 -6.51
C ALA A 16 0.20 12.69 -7.63
N PHE A 17 -0.55 11.90 -8.38
CA PHE A 17 -1.38 12.36 -9.49
C PHE A 17 -2.44 13.36 -9.04
N HIS A 18 -3.15 13.06 -7.95
CA HIS A 18 -4.21 13.93 -7.44
C HIS A 18 -3.69 15.13 -6.64
N ALA A 19 -2.51 15.03 -6.03
CA ALA A 19 -1.96 16.10 -5.21
C ALA A 19 -1.18 17.16 -6.01
N LEU A 20 -0.63 16.81 -7.17
CA LEU A 20 0.21 17.70 -7.97
C LEU A 20 -0.53 18.22 -9.20
N PRO A 21 -0.30 19.49 -9.58
CA PRO A 21 -0.84 20.02 -10.83
C PRO A 21 -0.32 19.22 -12.03
N PRO A 22 -1.04 19.26 -13.18
CA PRO A 22 -0.56 18.64 -14.41
C PRO A 22 0.85 19.12 -14.76
N LEU A 23 1.73 18.16 -15.05
CA LEU A 23 3.10 18.40 -15.50
C LEU A 23 3.31 17.52 -16.72
N THR A 24 4.00 18.06 -17.72
CA THR A 24 4.30 17.35 -18.95
C THR A 24 5.79 17.32 -19.25
N THR A 25 6.23 16.29 -19.95
CA THR A 25 7.58 16.24 -20.52
C THR A 25 7.71 17.22 -21.68
N LYS A 26 8.93 17.39 -22.22
CA LYS A 26 9.16 18.17 -23.44
C LYS A 26 8.36 17.68 -24.66
N ARG A 27 7.85 16.45 -24.63
CA ARG A 27 7.04 15.83 -25.69
C ARG A 27 5.53 15.99 -25.43
N GLY A 28 5.13 16.70 -24.37
CA GLY A 28 3.72 16.88 -24.00
C GLY A 28 3.12 15.71 -23.20
N GLU A 29 3.90 14.68 -22.87
CA GLU A 29 3.41 13.51 -22.12
C GLU A 29 3.24 13.82 -20.62
N PRO A 30 2.13 13.44 -19.96
CA PRO A 30 1.94 13.58 -18.52
C PRO A 30 3.05 12.92 -17.69
N ILE A 31 3.49 13.60 -16.63
CA ILE A 31 4.63 13.19 -15.78
C ILE A 31 4.52 13.64 -14.30
N ASN A 32 3.41 14.27 -13.89
CA ASN A 32 3.20 14.77 -12.53
C ASN A 32 3.22 13.66 -11.46
N ALA A 33 2.61 12.51 -11.73
CA ALA A 33 2.59 11.39 -10.79
C ALA A 33 4.00 10.83 -10.55
N VAL A 34 4.80 10.69 -11.62
CA VAL A 34 6.20 10.24 -11.52
C VAL A 34 7.05 11.25 -10.74
N TYR A 35 6.86 12.56 -11.00
CA TYR A 35 7.55 13.61 -10.26
C TYR A 35 7.24 13.54 -8.74
N GLY A 36 5.96 13.31 -8.40
CA GLY A 36 5.52 13.18 -7.02
C GLY A 36 6.05 11.92 -6.35
N LEU A 37 6.05 10.77 -7.03
CA LEU A 37 6.67 9.53 -6.56
C LEU A 37 8.13 9.77 -6.17
N ILE A 38 8.93 10.35 -7.07
CA ILE A 38 10.35 10.63 -6.80
C ILE A 38 10.48 11.58 -5.62
N SER A 39 9.67 12.64 -5.56
CA SER A 39 9.73 13.62 -4.48
C SER A 39 9.43 13.01 -3.12
N MET A 40 8.43 12.11 -3.04
CA MET A 40 8.08 11.40 -1.82
C MET A 40 9.14 10.36 -1.44
N LEU A 41 9.67 9.62 -2.41
CA LEU A 41 10.76 8.66 -2.18
C LEU A 41 12.02 9.35 -1.63
N LEU A 42 12.41 10.49 -2.20
CA LEU A 42 13.55 11.26 -1.68
C LEU A 42 13.32 11.73 -0.25
N LYS A 43 12.10 12.17 0.08
CA LYS A 43 11.77 12.56 1.45
C LYS A 43 11.86 11.36 2.40
N VAL A 44 11.32 10.21 2.02
CA VAL A 44 11.43 8.96 2.78
C VAL A 44 12.89 8.57 3.02
N ILE A 45 13.75 8.69 2.00
CA ILE A 45 15.18 8.41 2.11
C ILE A 45 15.84 9.36 3.12
N GLN A 46 15.54 10.65 3.06
CA GLN A 46 16.12 11.65 3.96
C GLN A 46 15.64 11.50 5.40
N ASP A 47 14.34 11.29 5.60
CA ASP A 47 13.71 11.26 6.92
C ASP A 47 13.99 9.93 7.64
N LEU A 48 13.89 8.82 6.90
CA LEU A 48 14.03 7.49 7.50
C LEU A 48 15.45 6.93 7.39
N LYS A 49 16.30 7.43 6.48
CA LYS A 49 17.64 6.89 6.22
C LYS A 49 17.65 5.36 6.10
N PRO A 50 16.84 4.80 5.17
CA PRO A 50 16.73 3.36 5.04
C PRO A 50 18.05 2.75 4.58
N THR A 51 18.35 1.55 5.07
CA THR A 51 19.43 0.74 4.51
C THR A 51 18.95 -0.07 3.31
N HIS A 52 17.66 -0.42 3.27
CA HIS A 52 17.07 -1.28 2.27
C HIS A 52 15.75 -0.69 1.78
N ILE A 53 15.48 -0.75 0.48
CA ILE A 53 14.24 -0.28 -0.14
C ILE A 53 13.71 -1.34 -1.11
N ALA A 54 12.40 -1.53 -1.12
CA ALA A 54 11.69 -2.26 -2.17
C ALA A 54 10.38 -1.55 -2.50
N VAL A 55 9.93 -1.70 -3.75
CA VAL A 55 8.66 -1.16 -4.22
C VAL A 55 7.81 -2.30 -4.75
N ALA A 56 6.51 -2.30 -4.47
CA ALA A 56 5.57 -3.17 -5.16
C ALA A 56 4.64 -2.40 -6.08
N PHE A 57 4.23 -3.04 -7.16
CA PHE A 57 3.15 -2.58 -8.03
C PHE A 57 2.14 -3.69 -8.23
N ASP A 58 0.88 -3.31 -8.41
CA ASP A 58 -0.16 -4.24 -8.86
C ASP A 58 0.09 -4.69 -10.30
N GLU A 59 -0.36 -5.90 -10.62
CA GLU A 59 -0.46 -6.37 -11.99
C GLU A 59 -1.79 -5.95 -12.62
N LYS A 60 -1.86 -5.96 -13.97
CA LYS A 60 -3.07 -5.54 -14.69
C LYS A 60 -4.20 -6.57 -14.55
N GLU A 61 -3.85 -7.82 -14.32
CA GLU A 61 -4.78 -8.93 -14.20
C GLU A 61 -5.63 -8.82 -12.91
N PRO A 62 -6.93 -9.18 -12.98
CA PRO A 62 -7.78 -9.20 -11.80
C PRO A 62 -7.23 -10.09 -10.67
N THR A 63 -7.26 -9.54 -9.46
CA THR A 63 -6.88 -10.26 -8.23
C THR A 63 -7.91 -11.32 -7.86
N PHE A 64 -7.59 -12.18 -6.89
CA PHE A 64 -8.56 -13.14 -6.37
C PHE A 64 -9.84 -12.44 -5.83
N ARG A 65 -9.70 -11.24 -5.26
CA ARG A 65 -10.82 -10.44 -4.74
C ARG A 65 -11.83 -10.11 -5.83
N HIS A 66 -11.35 -9.66 -7.00
CA HIS A 66 -12.18 -9.36 -8.16
C HIS A 66 -12.86 -10.62 -8.74
N LYS A 67 -12.20 -11.76 -8.68
CA LYS A 67 -12.74 -13.05 -9.16
C LYS A 67 -13.80 -13.62 -8.22
N GLU A 68 -13.58 -13.50 -6.91
CA GLU A 68 -14.48 -14.01 -5.88
C GLU A 68 -15.67 -13.08 -5.63
N PHE A 69 -15.51 -11.76 -5.84
CA PHE A 69 -16.56 -10.77 -5.62
C PHE A 69 -16.52 -9.65 -6.67
N ALA A 70 -17.38 -9.76 -7.69
CA ALA A 70 -17.42 -8.82 -8.82
C ALA A 70 -17.63 -7.34 -8.45
N PRO A 71 -18.41 -6.97 -7.40
CA PRO A 71 -18.53 -5.58 -6.98
C PRO A 71 -17.29 -5.02 -6.28
N TYR A 72 -16.27 -5.84 -5.95
CA TYR A 72 -15.06 -5.39 -5.28
C TYR A 72 -14.42 -4.24 -6.05
N GLN A 73 -14.21 -3.11 -5.37
CA GLN A 73 -13.67 -1.86 -5.93
C GLN A 73 -14.41 -1.30 -7.16
N ALA A 74 -15.59 -1.82 -7.52
CA ALA A 74 -16.29 -1.46 -8.76
C ALA A 74 -16.76 0.01 -8.83
N GLN A 75 -16.85 0.66 -7.68
CA GLN A 75 -17.19 2.09 -7.56
C GLN A 75 -15.98 3.02 -7.74
N ARG A 76 -14.75 2.48 -7.77
CA ARG A 76 -13.56 3.31 -8.02
C ARG A 76 -13.64 3.83 -9.46
N PRO A 77 -13.36 5.13 -9.69
CA PRO A 77 -13.35 5.66 -11.03
C PRO A 77 -12.33 4.91 -11.88
N ALA A 78 -12.63 4.72 -13.17
CA ALA A 78 -11.65 4.19 -14.10
C ALA A 78 -10.37 5.02 -14.05
N MET A 79 -9.22 4.35 -14.11
CA MET A 79 -7.93 5.03 -14.07
C MET A 79 -7.83 6.02 -15.24
N ALA A 80 -7.54 7.29 -14.93
CA ALA A 80 -7.33 8.32 -15.94
C ALA A 80 -6.20 7.90 -16.90
N GLU A 81 -6.40 8.10 -18.20
CA GLU A 81 -5.41 7.75 -19.23
C GLU A 81 -4.06 8.42 -18.97
N GLU A 82 -4.10 9.68 -18.51
CA GLU A 82 -2.93 10.47 -18.11
C GLU A 82 -2.12 9.83 -16.96
N LEU A 83 -2.79 9.09 -16.07
CA LEU A 83 -2.15 8.37 -14.99
C LEU A 83 -1.65 6.99 -15.44
N SER A 84 -2.47 6.27 -16.22
CA SER A 84 -2.12 4.95 -16.78
C SER A 84 -0.77 4.99 -17.51
N GLY A 85 -0.55 6.01 -18.34
CA GLY A 85 0.70 6.21 -19.08
C GLY A 85 1.93 6.58 -18.22
N GLN A 86 1.77 6.77 -16.91
CA GLN A 86 2.85 7.12 -15.98
C GLN A 86 3.38 5.94 -15.17
N PHE A 87 2.65 4.83 -15.05
CA PHE A 87 3.12 3.64 -14.33
C PHE A 87 4.43 3.10 -14.90
N GLU A 88 4.52 2.99 -16.21
CA GLU A 88 5.73 2.45 -16.84
C GLU A 88 6.92 3.41 -16.73
N LYS A 89 6.66 4.71 -16.74
CA LYS A 89 7.68 5.73 -16.48
C LYS A 89 8.17 5.66 -15.04
N ALA A 90 7.26 5.41 -14.08
CA ALA A 90 7.60 5.22 -12.68
C ALA A 90 8.45 3.96 -12.46
N LYS A 91 8.05 2.80 -13.01
CA LYS A 91 8.84 1.56 -12.93
C LYS A 91 10.26 1.76 -13.46
N ARG A 92 10.40 2.40 -14.62
CA ARG A 92 11.72 2.74 -15.19
C ARG A 92 12.58 3.63 -14.28
N VAL A 93 11.98 4.52 -13.50
CA VAL A 93 12.73 5.34 -12.52
C VAL A 93 13.18 4.49 -11.34
N ILE A 94 12.30 3.65 -10.79
CA ILE A 94 12.62 2.76 -9.67
C ILE A 94 13.72 1.76 -10.07
N GLU A 95 13.67 1.22 -11.29
CA GLU A 95 14.73 0.38 -11.87
C GLU A 95 16.05 1.15 -12.03
N ALA A 96 15.99 2.39 -12.54
CA ALA A 96 17.19 3.23 -12.66
C ALA A 96 17.81 3.56 -11.29
N PHE A 97 16.98 3.63 -10.25
CA PHE A 97 17.41 3.79 -8.86
C PHE A 97 17.98 2.49 -8.28
N LYS A 98 18.00 1.39 -9.06
CA LYS A 98 18.38 0.03 -8.63
C LYS A 98 17.58 -0.46 -7.43
N ILE A 99 16.35 0.01 -7.29
CA ILE A 99 15.42 -0.47 -6.26
C ILE A 99 14.64 -1.66 -6.85
N PRO A 100 14.64 -2.84 -6.20
CA PRO A 100 13.89 -3.98 -6.71
C PRO A 100 12.38 -3.71 -6.68
N ILE A 101 11.73 -4.09 -7.79
CA ILE A 101 10.29 -4.05 -7.95
C ILE A 101 9.74 -5.47 -7.76
N TYR A 102 8.70 -5.59 -6.94
CA TYR A 102 7.98 -6.83 -6.73
C TYR A 102 6.54 -6.72 -7.21
N SER A 103 6.02 -7.79 -7.78
CA SER A 103 4.62 -7.90 -8.18
C SER A 103 4.24 -9.37 -8.23
N LYS A 104 2.94 -9.65 -8.14
CA LYS A 104 2.41 -11.01 -8.23
C LYS A 104 1.02 -11.00 -8.84
N VAL A 105 0.87 -11.64 -10.00
CA VAL A 105 -0.43 -11.84 -10.64
C VAL A 105 -1.41 -12.48 -9.66
N GLY A 106 -2.60 -11.91 -9.55
CA GLY A 106 -3.66 -12.40 -8.67
C GLY A 106 -3.67 -11.79 -7.26
N PHE A 107 -2.67 -10.99 -6.90
CA PHE A 107 -2.50 -10.37 -5.59
C PHE A 107 -2.30 -8.85 -5.72
N GLU A 108 -2.66 -8.11 -4.69
CA GLU A 108 -2.41 -6.66 -4.60
C GLU A 108 -1.00 -6.40 -4.06
N ALA A 109 -0.46 -5.20 -4.30
CA ALA A 109 0.81 -4.74 -3.77
C ALA A 109 0.85 -4.92 -2.24
N ASP A 110 -0.24 -4.62 -1.54
CA ASP A 110 -0.36 -4.83 -0.10
C ASP A 110 -0.20 -6.29 0.34
N ASP A 111 -0.59 -7.26 -0.49
CA ASP A 111 -0.34 -8.69 -0.25
C ASP A 111 1.12 -9.06 -0.51
N VAL A 112 1.79 -8.38 -1.45
CA VAL A 112 3.18 -8.64 -1.84
C VAL A 112 4.20 -8.06 -0.84
N ILE A 113 3.93 -6.85 -0.33
CA ILE A 113 4.88 -6.11 0.53
C ILE A 113 4.28 -5.74 1.89
N SER A 114 3.37 -6.55 2.43
CA SER A 114 2.75 -6.29 3.73
C SER A 114 3.80 -6.06 4.82
N ALA A 115 4.09 -4.79 5.11
CA ALA A 115 4.86 -4.34 6.25
C ALA A 115 3.91 -3.63 7.21
N LYS A 116 4.12 -3.88 8.51
CA LYS A 116 3.34 -3.30 9.60
C LYS A 116 3.44 -1.77 9.54
N LEU A 117 2.41 -1.13 8.98
CA LEU A 117 2.36 0.31 8.72
C LEU A 117 1.83 1.14 9.89
N MET A 118 1.40 0.51 10.99
CA MET A 118 0.92 1.22 12.18
C MET A 118 1.28 0.45 13.45
N GLY A 119 1.70 1.19 14.48
CA GLY A 119 1.93 0.67 15.83
C GLY A 119 0.64 0.14 16.44
N GLU A 120 0.74 -0.78 17.41
CA GLU A 120 -0.44 -1.33 18.09
C GLU A 120 -1.26 -0.24 18.80
N GLU A 121 -0.57 0.74 19.39
CA GLU A 121 -1.18 1.91 20.04
C GLU A 121 -1.95 2.78 19.05
N GLU A 122 -1.35 3.12 17.91
CA GLU A 122 -1.99 4.00 16.91
C GLU A 122 -3.24 3.36 16.30
N VAL A 123 -3.22 2.04 16.07
CA VAL A 123 -4.43 1.31 15.59
C VAL A 123 -5.52 1.33 16.66
N LYS A 124 -5.14 1.11 17.92
CA LYS A 124 -6.09 1.12 19.04
C LYS A 124 -6.71 2.51 19.25
N GLU A 125 -5.91 3.58 19.13
CA GLU A 125 -6.38 4.95 19.21
C GLU A 125 -7.36 5.30 18.07
N LYS A 126 -7.05 4.91 16.83
CA LYS A 126 -7.87 5.26 15.67
C LYS A 126 -9.11 4.39 15.50
N LEU A 127 -9.01 3.10 15.77
CA LEU A 127 -10.06 2.12 15.45
C LEU A 127 -10.70 1.50 16.69
N GLY A 128 -10.15 1.69 17.88
CA GLY A 128 -10.66 1.09 19.12
C GLY A 128 -10.44 -0.43 19.22
N ILE A 129 -9.64 -1.02 18.35
CA ILE A 129 -9.37 -2.46 18.25
C ILE A 129 -7.88 -2.73 18.10
N ALA A 130 -7.46 -3.97 18.36
CA ALA A 130 -6.09 -4.39 18.11
C ALA A 130 -5.81 -4.56 16.59
N PRO A 131 -4.57 -4.38 16.11
CA PRO A 131 -4.19 -4.61 14.71
C PRO A 131 -4.63 -5.96 14.14
N LYS A 132 -4.60 -7.01 14.98
CA LYS A 132 -5.01 -8.36 14.57
C LYS A 132 -6.50 -8.49 14.27
N GLN A 133 -7.33 -7.56 14.75
CA GLN A 133 -8.78 -7.57 14.64
C GLN A 133 -9.29 -6.71 13.48
N VAL A 134 -8.41 -6.02 12.74
CA VAL A 134 -8.82 -5.09 11.67
C VAL A 134 -9.61 -5.80 10.57
N ALA A 135 -9.20 -7.02 10.19
CA ALA A 135 -9.93 -7.82 9.21
C ALA A 135 -11.31 -8.25 9.74
N ASP A 136 -11.40 -8.71 11.00
CA ASP A 136 -12.67 -9.07 11.64
C ASP A 136 -13.60 -7.87 11.79
N TYR A 137 -13.06 -6.70 12.11
CA TYR A 137 -13.83 -5.46 12.19
C TYR A 137 -14.42 -5.08 10.83
N LYS A 138 -13.59 -5.11 9.77
CA LYS A 138 -14.05 -4.87 8.40
C LYS A 138 -15.04 -5.95 7.94
N ALA A 139 -14.91 -7.18 8.41
CA ALA A 139 -15.87 -8.25 8.14
C ALA A 139 -17.27 -7.95 8.70
N LEU A 140 -17.33 -7.25 9.84
CA LEU A 140 -18.59 -6.88 10.49
C LEU A 140 -19.18 -5.59 9.91
N VAL A 141 -18.36 -4.56 9.70
CA VAL A 141 -18.81 -3.21 9.34
C VAL A 141 -18.88 -3.00 7.83
N GLY A 142 -18.12 -3.79 7.07
CA GLY A 142 -17.87 -3.54 5.65
C GLY A 142 -16.78 -2.50 5.42
N ASP A 143 -16.42 -2.31 4.16
CA ASP A 143 -15.51 -1.27 3.72
C ASP A 143 -16.10 -0.60 2.47
N PRO A 144 -16.66 0.60 2.61
CA PRO A 144 -17.17 1.34 1.48
C PRO A 144 -16.09 1.58 0.43
N SER A 145 -14.82 1.82 0.80
CA SER A 145 -13.75 2.13 -0.17
C SER A 145 -13.51 0.98 -1.15
N ASP A 146 -13.66 -0.25 -0.67
CA ASP A 146 -13.48 -1.49 -1.43
C ASP A 146 -14.80 -2.13 -1.86
N ASN A 147 -15.93 -1.50 -1.51
CA ASN A 147 -17.28 -1.89 -1.86
C ASN A 147 -17.72 -3.28 -1.39
N TYR A 148 -17.28 -3.74 -0.21
CA TYR A 148 -17.85 -4.94 0.43
C TYR A 148 -18.68 -4.60 1.68
N PRO A 149 -19.82 -5.29 1.90
CA PRO A 149 -20.91 -4.76 2.73
C PRO A 149 -20.80 -5.05 4.24
N GLY A 150 -20.00 -6.05 4.65
CA GLY A 150 -20.04 -6.56 6.02
C GLY A 150 -21.40 -7.14 6.42
N VAL A 151 -21.77 -7.00 7.69
CA VAL A 151 -23.06 -7.45 8.23
C VAL A 151 -24.04 -6.29 8.29
N ALA A 152 -25.12 -6.37 7.51
CA ALA A 152 -26.14 -5.34 7.46
C ALA A 152 -26.67 -4.97 8.86
N GLY A 153 -26.53 -3.70 9.23
CA GLY A 153 -27.00 -3.16 10.50
C GLY A 153 -26.06 -3.39 11.69
N ILE A 154 -24.83 -3.88 11.48
CA ILE A 154 -23.74 -3.86 12.46
C ILE A 154 -22.83 -2.68 12.12
N GLY A 155 -22.82 -1.65 12.98
CA GLY A 155 -21.95 -0.49 12.82
C GLY A 155 -20.68 -0.56 13.69
N PRO A 156 -19.78 0.44 13.59
CA PRO A 156 -18.49 0.47 14.29
C PRO A 156 -18.57 0.14 15.79
N LYS A 157 -19.46 0.82 16.53
CA LYS A 157 -19.58 0.64 17.98
C LYS A 157 -19.95 -0.79 18.38
N THR A 158 -20.89 -1.39 17.65
CA THR A 158 -21.32 -2.77 17.89
C THR A 158 -20.20 -3.75 17.54
N ALA A 159 -19.51 -3.53 16.42
CA ALA A 159 -18.38 -4.38 16.01
C ALA A 159 -17.24 -4.34 17.04
N ILE A 160 -16.86 -3.14 17.52
CA ILE A 160 -15.83 -2.96 18.55
C ILE A 160 -16.22 -3.72 19.83
N SER A 161 -17.44 -3.51 20.33
CA SER A 161 -17.91 -4.19 21.56
C SER A 161 -17.92 -5.71 21.43
N LEU A 162 -18.30 -6.24 20.25
CA LEU A 162 -18.27 -7.67 19.97
C LEU A 162 -16.82 -8.20 19.93
N LEU A 163 -15.90 -7.48 19.29
CA LEU A 163 -14.50 -7.89 19.17
C LEU A 163 -13.72 -7.73 20.48
N GLU A 164 -14.08 -6.78 21.32
CA GLU A 164 -13.52 -6.66 22.67
C GLU A 164 -13.90 -7.87 23.53
N LYS A 165 -15.16 -8.33 23.45
CA LYS A 165 -15.64 -9.46 24.25
C LYS A 165 -15.23 -10.83 23.68
N TYR A 166 -15.31 -11.01 22.36
CA TYR A 166 -15.17 -12.33 21.72
C TYR A 166 -13.93 -12.45 20.82
N ILE A 167 -13.06 -11.43 20.81
CA ILE A 167 -11.73 -11.41 20.20
C ILE A 167 -11.74 -11.35 18.66
N ASN A 168 -12.49 -12.21 17.97
CA ASN A 168 -12.50 -12.30 16.51
C ASN A 168 -13.86 -12.79 15.98
N LEU A 169 -14.01 -12.87 14.66
CA LEU A 169 -15.27 -13.26 14.02
C LEU A 169 -15.71 -14.67 14.41
N ASP A 170 -14.79 -15.63 14.45
CA ASP A 170 -15.09 -17.01 14.87
C ASP A 170 -15.56 -17.07 16.32
N GLY A 171 -14.92 -16.31 17.22
CA GLY A 171 -15.33 -16.18 18.61
C GLY A 171 -16.74 -15.60 18.75
N ILE A 172 -17.10 -14.60 17.95
CA ILE A 172 -18.47 -14.05 17.91
C ILE A 172 -19.47 -15.13 17.48
N TYR A 173 -19.17 -15.88 16.42
CA TYR A 173 -20.07 -16.93 15.93
C TYR A 173 -20.14 -18.16 16.84
N ALA A 174 -19.11 -18.43 17.64
CA ALA A 174 -19.12 -19.48 18.65
C ALA A 174 -20.00 -19.13 19.87
N HIS A 175 -20.21 -17.84 20.15
CA HIS A 175 -20.95 -17.36 21.33
C HIS A 175 -22.25 -16.61 20.98
N LEU A 176 -22.90 -16.98 19.87
CA LEU A 176 -24.12 -16.31 19.41
C LEU A 176 -25.22 -16.24 20.48
N GLU A 177 -25.36 -17.27 21.31
CA GLU A 177 -26.39 -17.36 22.35
C GLU A 177 -26.20 -16.35 23.49
N GLU A 178 -25.00 -15.83 23.70
CA GLU A 178 -24.71 -14.78 24.68
C GLU A 178 -24.96 -13.37 24.14
N ILE A 179 -25.24 -13.24 22.83
CA ILE A 179 -25.43 -11.97 22.15
C ILE A 179 -26.92 -11.62 22.14
N SER A 180 -27.25 -10.34 22.34
CA SER A 180 -28.63 -9.88 22.37
C SER A 180 -29.42 -10.36 21.14
N PRO A 181 -30.71 -10.74 21.27
CA PRO A 181 -31.47 -11.36 20.19
C PRO A 181 -31.48 -10.55 18.89
N LEU A 182 -31.51 -9.21 18.99
CA LEU A 182 -31.48 -8.31 17.84
C LEU A 182 -30.16 -8.38 17.07
N VAL A 183 -29.02 -8.33 17.79
CA VAL A 183 -27.69 -8.37 17.16
C VAL A 183 -27.40 -9.77 16.64
N ARG A 184 -27.76 -10.81 17.41
CA ARG A 184 -27.68 -12.21 16.99
C ARG A 184 -28.44 -12.44 15.68
N GLY A 185 -29.67 -11.94 15.56
CA GLY A 185 -30.46 -12.06 14.34
C GLY A 185 -29.78 -11.47 13.10
N LYS A 186 -29.11 -10.31 13.25
CA LYS A 186 -28.31 -9.69 12.18
C LYS A 186 -27.09 -10.54 11.82
N LEU A 187 -26.33 -11.01 12.81
CA LEU A 187 -25.13 -11.83 12.60
C LEU A 187 -25.45 -13.16 11.92
N VAL A 188 -26.56 -13.82 12.31
CA VAL A 188 -27.03 -15.06 11.68
C VAL A 188 -27.42 -14.80 10.23
N LYS A 189 -28.25 -13.78 9.96
CA LYS A 189 -28.68 -13.44 8.61
C LYS A 189 -27.53 -13.00 7.70
N GLY A 190 -26.53 -12.30 8.26
CA GLY A 190 -25.38 -11.78 7.53
C GLY A 190 -24.14 -12.67 7.56
N LYS A 191 -24.24 -13.94 7.99
CA LYS A 191 -23.07 -14.82 8.19
C LYS A 191 -22.21 -14.98 6.95
N ASP A 192 -22.81 -15.21 5.79
CA ASP A 192 -22.06 -15.40 4.55
C ASP A 192 -21.41 -14.09 4.08
N ALA A 193 -22.10 -12.96 4.25
CA ALA A 193 -21.54 -11.64 3.96
C ALA A 193 -20.36 -11.30 4.87
N ALA A 194 -20.43 -11.67 6.16
CA ALA A 194 -19.33 -11.52 7.11
C ALA A 194 -18.11 -12.35 6.69
N LYS A 195 -18.31 -13.63 6.34
CA LYS A 195 -17.23 -14.52 5.88
C LYS A 195 -16.58 -14.04 4.59
N LEU A 196 -17.39 -13.62 3.62
CA LEU A 196 -16.90 -13.03 2.38
C LEU A 196 -16.09 -11.77 2.67
N SER A 197 -16.63 -10.86 3.49
CA SER A 197 -15.96 -9.61 3.84
C SER A 197 -14.65 -9.87 4.60
N LEU A 198 -14.60 -10.87 5.49
CA LEU A 198 -13.36 -11.31 6.13
C LEU A 198 -12.33 -11.79 5.11
N ARG A 199 -12.77 -12.64 4.16
CA ARG A 199 -11.92 -13.16 3.10
C ARG A 199 -11.32 -12.04 2.24
N LEU A 200 -12.13 -11.06 1.86
CA LEU A 200 -11.70 -9.90 1.07
C LEU A 200 -10.79 -8.95 1.87
N ALA A 201 -11.10 -8.69 3.15
CA ALA A 201 -10.33 -7.79 4.00
C ALA A 201 -9.00 -8.37 4.49
N THR A 202 -8.82 -9.69 4.43
CA THR A 202 -7.60 -10.35 4.90
C THR A 202 -6.49 -10.21 3.87
N ILE A 203 -5.35 -9.66 4.32
CA ILE A 203 -4.10 -9.63 3.55
C ILE A 203 -3.54 -11.05 3.48
N VAL A 204 -3.20 -11.50 2.26
CA VAL A 204 -2.57 -12.81 2.06
C VAL A 204 -1.10 -12.71 2.44
N ARG A 205 -0.64 -13.56 3.37
CA ARG A 205 0.73 -13.51 3.92
C ARG A 205 1.65 -14.61 3.39
N ASP A 206 1.09 -15.61 2.72
CA ASP A 206 1.78 -16.74 2.12
C ASP A 206 1.97 -16.57 0.61
N VAL A 207 2.09 -15.31 0.16
CA VAL A 207 2.39 -15.00 -1.24
C VAL A 207 3.81 -15.46 -1.56
N THR A 208 3.95 -16.31 -2.59
CA THR A 208 5.25 -16.80 -3.04
C THR A 208 6.01 -15.72 -3.81
N VAL A 209 6.62 -14.81 -3.06
CA VAL A 209 7.56 -13.77 -3.51
C VAL A 209 8.82 -13.87 -2.65
N LYS A 210 9.96 -14.11 -3.28
CA LYS A 210 11.25 -14.19 -2.59
C LYS A 210 11.87 -12.80 -2.55
N LEU A 211 11.92 -12.20 -1.38
CA LEU A 211 12.60 -10.92 -1.15
C LEU A 211 14.12 -11.11 -1.25
N ASP A 212 14.74 -10.43 -2.21
CA ASP A 212 16.19 -10.34 -2.33
C ASP A 212 16.68 -9.16 -1.48
N ILE A 213 17.07 -9.45 -0.24
CA ILE A 213 17.56 -8.45 0.72
C ILE A 213 18.83 -7.78 0.19
N GLU A 214 19.71 -8.50 -0.50
CA GLU A 214 20.95 -7.92 -0.99
C GLU A 214 20.66 -6.90 -2.10
N ALA A 215 19.77 -7.23 -3.03
CA ALA A 215 19.31 -6.29 -4.05
C ALA A 215 18.64 -5.06 -3.43
N CYS A 216 17.83 -5.23 -2.38
CA CYS A 216 17.20 -4.12 -1.66
C CYS A 216 18.19 -3.13 -1.05
N GLY A 217 19.46 -3.52 -0.83
CA GLY A 217 20.51 -2.64 -0.27
C GLY A 217 21.39 -1.95 -1.31
N ARG A 218 21.22 -2.23 -2.61
CA ARG A 218 22.09 -1.73 -3.71
C ARG A 218 21.52 -0.51 -4.46
N TRP A 219 20.50 0.14 -3.90
CA TRP A 219 19.87 1.29 -4.52
C TRP A 219 20.82 2.51 -4.59
N ASP A 220 20.60 3.34 -5.60
CA ASP A 220 21.50 4.41 -6.03
C ASP A 220 20.70 5.46 -6.81
N ILE A 221 20.48 6.62 -6.20
CA ILE A 221 19.52 7.62 -6.68
C ILE A 221 20.13 8.68 -7.59
N ASP A 222 21.44 8.78 -7.69
CA ASP A 222 22.13 9.82 -8.46
C ASP A 222 23.17 9.28 -9.46
N SER A 223 23.12 7.97 -9.72
CA SER A 223 23.85 7.34 -10.82
C SER A 223 23.68 8.05 -12.16
N GLN A 224 24.67 7.92 -13.05
CA GLN A 224 24.60 8.49 -14.40
C GLN A 224 23.37 8.02 -15.18
N ALA A 225 22.90 6.78 -14.95
CA ALA A 225 21.70 6.25 -15.57
C ALA A 225 20.45 7.06 -15.13
N VAL A 226 20.35 7.40 -13.84
CA VAL A 226 19.28 8.27 -13.31
C VAL A 226 19.35 9.66 -13.93
N LEU A 227 20.53 10.29 -13.93
CA LEU A 227 20.70 11.64 -14.46
C LEU A 227 20.32 11.70 -15.96
N ASN A 228 20.69 10.68 -16.73
CA ASN A 228 20.31 10.54 -18.12
C ASN A 228 18.79 10.38 -18.30
N LEU A 229 18.14 9.58 -17.46
CA LEU A 229 16.69 9.40 -17.49
C LEU A 229 15.94 10.68 -17.12
N PHE A 230 16.39 11.39 -16.09
CA PHE A 230 15.79 12.64 -15.63
C PHE A 230 15.93 13.75 -16.68
N SER A 231 17.07 13.80 -17.37
CA SER A 231 17.27 14.69 -18.52
C SER A 231 16.25 14.42 -19.64
N LYS A 232 15.99 13.14 -19.96
CA LYS A 232 14.98 12.74 -20.96
C LYS A 232 13.56 13.17 -20.54
N PHE A 233 13.22 13.05 -19.26
CA PHE A 233 11.92 13.48 -18.74
C PHE A 233 11.81 15.00 -18.50
N GLY A 234 12.93 15.73 -18.53
CA GLY A 234 12.96 17.18 -18.32
C GLY A 234 12.98 17.59 -16.84
N PHE A 235 13.34 16.69 -15.93
CA PHE A 235 13.32 16.90 -14.48
C PHE A 235 14.54 17.69 -13.96
N LYS A 236 14.63 18.99 -14.30
CA LYS A 236 15.75 19.85 -13.85
C LYS A 236 15.85 19.94 -12.33
N THR A 237 14.74 20.23 -11.64
CA THR A 237 14.72 20.40 -10.19
C THR A 237 15.00 19.09 -9.43
N LEU A 238 14.45 17.96 -9.90
CA LEU A 238 14.75 16.67 -9.27
C LEU A 238 16.19 16.23 -9.51
N THR A 239 16.79 16.58 -10.66
CA THR A 239 18.22 16.30 -10.92
C THR A 239 19.12 16.91 -9.85
N GLU A 240 18.89 18.16 -9.49
CA GLU A 240 19.67 18.82 -8.43
C GLU A 240 19.36 18.23 -7.04
N ARG A 241 18.10 17.85 -6.79
CA ARG A 241 17.72 17.20 -5.52
C ARG A 241 18.36 15.82 -5.37
N VAL A 242 18.35 14.96 -6.39
CA VAL A 242 18.95 13.62 -6.28
C VAL A 242 20.44 13.69 -6.02
N LYS A 243 21.17 14.59 -6.71
CA LYS A 243 22.61 14.80 -6.46
C LYS A 243 22.88 15.25 -5.04
N LYS A 244 22.08 16.19 -4.52
CA LYS A 244 22.23 16.67 -3.15
C LYS A 244 21.99 15.56 -2.12
N VAL A 245 20.94 14.75 -2.32
CA VAL A 245 20.62 13.65 -1.42
C VAL A 245 21.65 12.53 -1.54
N GLY A 246 22.06 12.16 -2.76
CA GLY A 246 23.10 11.16 -3.03
C GLY A 246 24.42 11.50 -2.35
N LYS A 247 24.92 12.73 -2.55
CA LYS A 247 26.10 13.23 -1.85
C LYS A 247 25.98 13.11 -0.32
N SER A 248 24.83 13.50 0.25
CA SER A 248 24.60 13.39 1.70
C SER A 248 24.65 11.94 2.20
N LEU A 249 24.22 10.98 1.39
CA LEU A 249 24.26 9.55 1.74
C LEU A 249 25.68 9.01 1.69
N ASP A 250 26.48 9.44 0.72
CA ASP A 250 27.89 9.05 0.60
C ASP A 250 28.73 9.61 1.75
N ASP A 251 28.52 10.89 2.10
CA ASP A 251 29.17 11.53 3.24
C ASP A 251 28.85 10.77 4.55
N GLU A 252 27.59 10.36 4.75
CA GLU A 252 27.18 9.56 5.92
C GLU A 252 27.81 8.16 5.94
N LYS A 253 27.88 7.48 4.79
CA LYS A 253 28.54 6.18 4.68
C LYS A 253 30.02 6.27 5.05
N GLN A 254 30.72 7.29 4.56
CA GLN A 254 32.13 7.52 4.91
C GLN A 254 32.32 7.78 6.40
N MET A 255 31.47 8.61 7.01
CA MET A 255 31.51 8.87 8.45
C MET A 255 31.23 7.63 9.31
N SER A 256 30.41 6.69 8.83
CA SER A 256 30.11 5.45 9.56
C SER A 256 31.23 4.39 9.52
N LEU A 257 32.22 4.57 8.64
CA LEU A 257 33.37 3.68 8.47
C LEU A 257 34.61 4.14 9.25
N LEU A 258 34.55 5.34 9.86
CA LEU A 258 35.57 5.94 10.73
C LEU A 258 35.25 5.67 12.20
#